data_AF-A0AA38LHE6-F1
#
_entry.id   AF-A0AA38LHE6-F1
#
_cell.length_a   1.000
_cell.length_b   1.000
_cell.length_c   1.000
_cell.angle_alpha   90.00
_cell.angle_beta   90.00
_cell.angle_gamma   90.00
#
_symmetry.space_group_name_H-M   'P 1'
#
loop_
_entity.id
_entity.type
_entity.pdbx_description
1 polymer ?
#
loop_
_entity_poly.entity_id
_entity_poly.type
_entity_poly.pdbx_seq_one_letter_code
_entity_poly.pdbx_strand_id
1 'polypeptide(L)'
;MYAKCGSINNVRELFDKMPHGKAFITAFRSGAVMGFLLAENGLLVLYISINLFKIYYGDDWEGLFEAITGYGLGGSSMALFGKVGGGIYTKAADVGVDLVGKVERNIPEDDP
;
A
#
# COMPACT_ATOMS: atom_id res chain seq x y z
N MET A 1 -5.00 5.93 -5.21
CA MET A 1 -3.98 5.80 -6.28
C MET A 1 -3.10 4.56 -6.08
N TYR A 2 -2.57 4.30 -4.88
CA TYR A 2 -1.66 3.17 -4.61
C TYR A 2 -2.30 1.77 -4.75
N ALA A 3 -3.55 1.57 -4.31
CA ALA A 3 -4.31 0.33 -4.59
C ALA A 3 -4.57 0.08 -6.09
N LYS A 4 -4.46 1.12 -6.92
CA LYS A 4 -4.72 1.05 -8.36
C LYS A 4 -3.59 0.34 -9.10
N CYS A 5 -2.33 0.47 -8.64
CA CYS A 5 -1.21 -0.21 -9.28
C CYS A 5 -1.28 -1.73 -9.11
N GLY A 6 -1.74 -2.20 -7.95
CA GLY A 6 -2.00 -3.63 -7.71
C GLY A 6 -3.23 -4.16 -8.46
N SER A 7 -4.24 -3.31 -8.71
CA SER A 7 -5.46 -3.68 -9.44
C SER A 7 -5.31 -3.65 -10.97
N ILE A 8 -4.41 -2.83 -11.52
CA ILE A 8 -4.20 -2.70 -12.98
C ILE A 8 -3.59 -3.98 -13.59
N ASN A 9 -2.86 -4.76 -12.79
CA ASN A 9 -2.19 -5.97 -13.23
C ASN A 9 -2.45 -7.08 -12.20
N ASN A 10 -3.61 -7.73 -12.28
CA ASN A 10 -3.89 -8.88 -11.43
C ASN A 10 -2.85 -9.99 -11.72
N VAL A 11 -2.11 -10.38 -10.69
CA VAL A 11 -0.97 -11.30 -10.84
C VAL A 11 -1.43 -12.65 -11.38
N ARG A 12 -2.61 -13.14 -10.96
CA ARG A 12 -3.20 -14.38 -11.49
C ARG A 12 -3.45 -14.30 -12.99
N GLU A 13 -4.09 -13.22 -13.47
CA GLU A 13 -4.33 -13.04 -14.90
C GLU A 13 -3.04 -12.94 -15.73
N LEU A 14 -1.98 -12.37 -15.16
CA LEU A 14 -0.68 -12.27 -15.83
C LEU A 14 -0.04 -13.65 -16.03
N PHE A 15 -0.17 -14.53 -15.05
CA PHE A 15 0.35 -15.89 -15.15
C PHE A 15 -0.46 -16.78 -16.10
N ASP A 16 -1.75 -16.51 -16.26
CA ASP A 16 -2.58 -17.21 -17.25
C ASP A 16 -2.33 -16.74 -18.69
N LYS A 17 -2.01 -15.46 -18.89
CA LYS A 17 -1.88 -14.84 -20.23
C LYS A 17 -0.45 -14.85 -20.79
N MET A 18 0.57 -15.07 -19.96
CA MET A 18 1.97 -14.89 -20.36
C MET A 18 2.92 -15.96 -19.81
N PRO A 19 4.07 -16.21 -20.48
CA PRO A 19 5.13 -17.05 -19.92
C PRO A 19 5.60 -16.52 -18.56
N HIS A 20 5.84 -17.43 -17.60
CA HIS A 20 6.18 -17.09 -16.21
C HIS A 20 7.27 -16.03 -16.06
N GLY A 21 8.32 -16.05 -16.90
CA GLY A 21 9.38 -15.04 -16.87
C GLY A 21 8.90 -13.63 -17.21
N LYS A 22 7.98 -13.48 -18.17
CA LYS A 22 7.38 -12.18 -18.53
C LYS A 22 6.33 -11.73 -17.49
N ALA A 23 5.56 -12.67 -16.96
CA ALA A 23 4.60 -12.40 -15.89
C ALA A 23 5.30 -11.86 -14.63
N PHE A 24 6.40 -12.52 -14.21
CA PHE A 24 7.21 -12.09 -13.08
C PHE A 24 7.77 -10.68 -13.26
N ILE A 25 8.39 -10.38 -14.42
CA ILE A 25 8.95 -9.05 -14.68
C ILE A 25 7.86 -7.97 -14.66
N THR A 26 6.66 -8.28 -15.15
CA THR A 26 5.53 -7.34 -15.15
C THR A 26 5.03 -7.07 -13.72
N ALA A 27 4.85 -8.12 -12.91
CA ALA A 27 4.46 -8.00 -11.51
C ALA A 27 5.54 -7.31 -10.64
N PHE A 28 6.81 -7.59 -10.92
CA PHE A 28 7.92 -6.94 -10.22
C PHE A 28 7.99 -5.45 -10.56
N ARG A 29 7.84 -5.09 -11.84
CA ARG A 29 7.83 -3.68 -12.27
C ARG A 29 6.66 -2.90 -11.69
N SER A 30 5.46 -3.47 -11.61
CA SER A 30 4.33 -2.80 -10.96
C SER A 30 4.58 -2.58 -9.47
N GLY A 31 5.15 -3.57 -8.77
CA GLY A 31 5.58 -3.43 -7.37
C GLY A 31 6.64 -2.33 -7.19
N ALA A 32 7.64 -2.28 -8.08
CA ALA A 32 8.68 -1.26 -8.07
C ALA A 32 8.10 0.15 -8.25
N VAL A 33 7.18 0.36 -9.20
CA VAL A 33 6.51 1.66 -9.41
C VAL A 33 5.78 2.11 -8.15
N MET A 34 5.05 1.21 -7.48
CA MET A 34 4.40 1.55 -6.21
C MET A 34 5.42 1.94 -5.13
N GLY A 35 6.53 1.21 -5.01
CA GLY A 35 7.58 1.48 -4.03
C GLY A 35 8.28 2.82 -4.24
N PHE A 36 8.76 3.10 -5.46
CA PHE A 36 9.44 4.35 -5.78
C PHE A 36 8.53 5.56 -5.63
N LEU A 37 7.28 5.50 -6.12
CA LEU A 37 6.33 6.59 -5.96
C LEU A 37 6.07 6.90 -4.48
N LEU A 38 5.93 5.87 -3.64
CA LEU A 38 5.65 6.08 -2.21
C LEU A 38 6.87 6.68 -1.48
N ALA A 39 8.08 6.20 -1.78
CA ALA A 39 9.31 6.68 -1.17
C ALA A 39 9.63 8.13 -1.58
N GLU A 40 9.57 8.43 -2.88
CA GLU A 40 9.84 9.77 -3.40
C GLU A 40 8.79 10.78 -2.93
N ASN A 41 7.50 10.41 -2.94
CA ASN A 41 6.44 11.30 -2.51
C ASN A 41 6.50 11.58 -1.00
N GLY A 42 6.83 10.57 -0.18
CA GLY A 42 7.06 10.76 1.26
C GLY A 42 8.21 11.73 1.55
N LEU A 43 9.34 11.57 0.84
CA LEU A 43 10.48 12.47 0.97
C LEU A 43 10.18 13.88 0.47
N LEU A 44 9.49 14.01 -0.67
CA LEU A 44 9.11 15.29 -1.26
C LEU A 44 8.18 16.08 -0.33
N VAL A 45 7.15 15.43 0.22
CA VAL A 45 6.21 16.07 1.14
C VAL A 45 6.90 16.51 2.42
N LEU A 46 7.80 15.68 2.97
CA LEU A 46 8.59 16.04 4.15
C LEU A 46 9.49 17.26 3.86
N TYR A 47 10.20 17.26 2.73
CA TYR A 47 11.05 18.37 2.30
C TYR A 47 10.26 19.67 2.14
N ILE A 48 9.11 19.62 1.45
CA ILE A 48 8.24 20.80 1.29
C ILE A 48 7.74 21.29 2.65
N SER A 49 7.33 20.37 3.53
CA SER A 49 6.84 20.72 4.87
C SER A 49 7.91 21.43 5.69
N ILE A 50 9.15 20.92 5.71
CA ILE A 50 10.29 21.57 6.37
C ILE A 50 10.49 23.00 5.84
N ASN A 51 10.52 23.18 4.52
CA ASN A 51 10.73 24.50 3.92
C ASN A 51 9.59 25.48 4.23
N LEU A 52 8.33 25.01 4.27
CA LEU A 52 7.18 25.83 4.62
C LEU A 52 7.21 26.24 6.11
N PHE A 53 7.46 25.30 7.02
CA PHE A 53 7.55 25.61 8.44
C PHE A 53 8.74 26.52 8.76
N LYS A 54 9.83 26.42 7.99
CA LYS A 54 11.00 27.29 8.13
C LYS A 54 10.66 28.77 7.88
N ILE A 55 9.73 29.07 6.97
CA ILE A 55 9.29 30.47 6.72
C ILE A 55 8.64 31.06 7.98
N TYR A 56 7.93 30.24 8.75
CA TYR A 56 7.22 30.69 9.95
C TYR A 56 8.10 30.71 11.21
N TYR A 57 8.90 29.66 11.43
CA TYR A 57 9.74 29.51 12.63
C TYR A 57 11.09 30.23 12.52
N GLY A 58 11.56 30.59 11.32
CA GLY A 58 12.81 31.33 11.13
C GLY A 58 14.03 30.58 11.65
N ASP A 59 14.63 31.09 12.73
CA ASP A 59 15.80 30.53 13.40
C ASP A 59 15.47 29.59 14.57
N ASP A 60 14.19 29.39 14.90
CA ASP A 60 13.78 28.39 15.90
C ASP A 60 13.67 26.99 15.27
N TRP A 61 14.81 26.31 15.17
CA TRP A 61 14.89 24.96 14.63
C TRP A 61 14.27 23.91 15.56
N GLU A 62 14.25 24.15 16.87
CA GLU A 62 13.76 23.19 17.86
C GLU A 62 12.23 23.07 17.77
N GLY A 63 11.51 24.20 17.78
CA GLY A 63 10.06 24.24 17.57
C GLY A 63 9.63 23.73 16.18
N LEU A 64 10.45 24.00 15.15
CA LEU A 64 10.21 23.51 13.80
C LEU A 64 10.24 21.97 13.73
N PHE A 65 11.27 21.33 14.29
CA PHE A 65 11.38 19.87 14.26
C PHE A 65 10.36 19.21 15.18
N GLU A 66 10.03 19.84 16.31
CA GLU A 66 8.93 19.39 17.18
C GLU A 66 7.60 19.33 16.40
N ALA A 67 7.26 20.38 15.64
CA ALA A 67 6.07 20.39 14.79
C ALA A 67 6.11 19.30 13.70
N ILE A 68 7.28 19.03 13.11
CA ILE A 68 7.46 17.99 12.07
C ILE A 68 7.27 16.58 12.64
N THR A 69 7.52 16.33 13.92
CA THR A 69 7.26 15.00 14.51
C THR A 69 5.81 14.55 14.33
N GLY A 70 4.87 15.51 14.24
CA GLY A 70 3.47 15.27 13.92
C GLY A 70 3.23 14.59 12.56
N TYR A 71 4.11 14.79 11.58
CA TYR A 71 4.05 14.13 10.27
C TYR A 71 4.17 12.60 10.41
N GLY A 72 5.14 12.14 11.22
CA GLY A 72 5.34 10.71 11.49
C GLY A 72 4.19 10.11 12.30
N LEU A 73 3.65 10.86 13.26
CA LEU A 73 2.51 10.44 14.07
C LEU A 73 1.22 10.30 13.23
N GLY A 74 0.94 11.26 12.35
CA GLY A 74 -0.22 11.19 11.45
C GLY A 74 -0.14 10.03 10.46
N GLY A 75 1.04 9.82 9.84
CA GLY A 75 1.27 8.73 8.90
C GLY A 75 1.11 7.34 9.54
N SER A 76 1.70 7.14 10.71
CA SER A 76 1.61 5.86 11.45
C SER A 76 0.20 5.57 11.94
N SER A 77 -0.54 6.59 12.41
CA SER A 77 -1.94 6.45 12.82
C SER A 77 -2.83 5.99 11.67
N MET A 78 -2.72 6.62 10.50
CA MET A 78 -3.48 6.20 9.31
C MET A 78 -3.05 4.82 8.81
N ALA A 79 -1.76 4.50 8.85
CA ALA A 79 -1.24 3.19 8.47
C ALA A 79 -1.76 2.07 9.39
N LEU A 80 -1.92 2.34 10.69
CA LEU A 80 -2.46 1.39 11.66
C LEU A 80 -3.90 1.01 11.27
N PHE A 81 -4.78 1.99 11.09
CA PHE A 81 -6.17 1.71 10.72
C PHE A 81 -6.28 1.09 9.33
N GLY A 82 -5.48 1.53 8.36
CA GLY A 82 -5.46 0.94 7.02
C GLY A 82 -5.06 -0.53 7.01
N LYS A 83 -4.02 -0.89 7.78
CA LYS A 83 -3.56 -2.29 7.90
C LYS A 83 -4.55 -3.16 8.66
N VAL A 84 -5.08 -2.67 9.79
CA VAL A 84 -6.03 -3.42 10.61
C VAL A 84 -7.36 -3.60 9.88
N GLY A 85 -7.95 -2.52 9.37
CA GLY A 85 -9.22 -2.56 8.65
C GLY A 85 -9.14 -3.39 7.37
N GLY A 86 -8.10 -3.18 6.57
CA GLY A 86 -7.86 -3.96 5.36
C GLY A 86 -7.62 -5.44 5.65
N GLY A 87 -6.82 -5.75 6.68
CA GLY A 87 -6.52 -7.13 7.07
C GLY A 87 -7.73 -7.90 7.59
N ILE A 88 -8.59 -7.26 8.40
CA ILE A 88 -9.84 -7.87 8.86
C ILE A 88 -10.75 -8.16 7.66
N TYR A 89 -10.90 -7.19 6.75
CA TYR A 89 -11.75 -7.35 5.57
C TYR A 89 -11.30 -8.52 4.67
N THR A 90 -10.02 -8.56 4.30
CA THR A 90 -9.52 -9.63 3.42
C THR A 90 -9.52 -10.98 4.10
N LYS A 91 -9.17 -11.06 5.39
CA LYS A 91 -9.14 -12.35 6.10
C LYS A 91 -10.52 -12.91 6.38
N ALA A 92 -11.50 -12.08 6.69
CA ALA A 92 -12.89 -12.53 6.83
C ALA A 92 -13.44 -13.07 5.49
N ALA A 93 -13.12 -12.39 4.38
CA ALA A 93 -13.49 -12.84 3.04
C ALA A 93 -12.82 -14.17 2.66
N ASP A 94 -11.49 -14.26 2.81
CA ASP A 94 -10.72 -15.47 2.51
C ASP A 94 -11.27 -16.68 3.28
N VAL A 95 -11.46 -16.55 4.61
CA VAL A 95 -11.94 -17.65 5.46
C VAL A 95 -13.37 -18.04 5.12
N GLY A 96 -14.24 -17.08 4.79
CA GLY A 96 -15.63 -17.36 4.40
C GLY A 96 -15.73 -18.15 3.09
N VAL A 97 -14.99 -17.72 2.07
CA VAL A 97 -14.95 -18.40 0.76
C VAL A 97 -14.29 -19.78 0.87
N ASP A 98 -13.18 -19.88 1.62
CA ASP A 98 -12.47 -21.15 1.78
C ASP A 98 -13.29 -22.21 2.52
N LEU A 99 -13.97 -21.84 3.61
CA LEU A 99 -14.76 -22.79 4.39
C LEU A 99 -15.97 -23.29 3.60
N VAL A 100 -16.73 -22.39 2.97
CA VAL A 100 -17.95 -22.78 2.24
C VAL A 100 -17.62 -23.49 0.93
N GLY A 101 -16.62 -23.01 0.18
CA GLY A 101 -16.24 -23.58 -1.12
C GLY A 101 -15.57 -24.94 -1.00
N LYS A 102 -14.52 -25.04 -0.17
CA LYS A 102 -13.69 -26.25 -0.08
C LYS A 102 -14.28 -27.30 0.85
N VAL A 103 -14.85 -26.91 2.00
CA VAL A 103 -15.29 -27.87 3.04
C VAL A 103 -16.72 -28.34 2.84
N GLU A 104 -17.65 -27.44 2.47
CA GLU A 104 -19.07 -27.82 2.34
C GLU A 104 -19.46 -28.25 0.92
N ARG A 105 -18.93 -27.57 -0.10
CA ARG A 105 -19.37 -27.72 -1.50
C ARG A 105 -18.43 -28.53 -2.39
N ASN A 106 -17.20 -28.82 -1.93
CA ASN A 106 -16.16 -29.51 -2.73
C ASN A 106 -15.95 -28.89 -4.13
N ILE A 107 -16.19 -27.59 -4.25
CA ILE A 107 -15.95 -26.86 -5.50
C ILE A 107 -14.50 -26.35 -5.52
N PRO A 108 -13.87 -26.28 -6.71
CA PRO A 108 -12.54 -25.72 -6.85
C PRO A 108 -12.52 -24.26 -6.37
N GLU A 109 -11.35 -23.84 -5.93
CA GLU A 109 -11.09 -22.48 -5.43
C GLU A 109 -11.32 -21.44 -6.55
N ASP A 110 -12.07 -20.37 -6.26
CA ASP A 110 -12.49 -19.31 -7.20
C ASP A 110 -13.55 -19.69 -8.28
N ASP A 111 -14.47 -20.64 -8.02
CA ASP A 111 -15.65 -20.88 -8.88
C ASP A 111 -16.68 -19.72 -8.74
N PRO A 112 -17.26 -19.18 -9.84
CA PRO A 112 -18.19 -18.04 -9.82
C PRO A 112 -19.54 -18.25 -9.12
#